data_AF-A0A1J5UIK0-F1
#
_entry.id   AF-A0A1J5UIK0-F1
#
_cell.length_a   1.000
_cell.length_b   1.000
_cell.length_c   1.000
_cell.angle_alpha   90.00
_cell.angle_beta   90.00
_cell.angle_gamma   90.00
#
_symmetry.space_group_name_H-M   'P 1'
#
loop_
_entity.id
_entity.type
_entity.pdbx_description
1 polymer ?
#
loop_
_entity_poly.entity_id
_entity_poly.type
_entity_poly.pdbx_seq_one_letter_code
_entity_poly.pdbx_strand_id
1 'polypeptide(L)'
;MVKIMAENDVRVNITIVNTTKEKEIVRCTDIRCSGVSGLEVGDLIQSGDKISVTSTSNNRIFFEFEGAQTKYLFQIGCTCPKSSNNSACGYGNSGLQCYQDTGTPVSFVFHLGKTNKADWDNKCQLDGSCPDYGACS
;
A
#
# COMPACT_ATOMS: atom_id res chain seq x y z
N MET A 1 -9.43 25.84 10.64
CA MET A 1 -8.17 26.11 9.93
C MET A 1 -7.86 24.89 9.07
N VAL A 2 -8.17 24.95 7.78
CA VAL A 2 -7.91 23.84 6.85
C VAL A 2 -6.42 23.88 6.53
N LYS A 3 -5.65 22.91 7.02
CA LYS A 3 -4.27 22.70 6.56
C LYS A 3 -4.36 22.20 5.12
N ILE A 4 -4.25 23.13 4.18
CA ILE A 4 -3.94 22.80 2.80
C ILE A 4 -2.49 22.28 2.84
N MET A 5 -2.30 20.97 2.80
CA MET A 5 -0.97 20.39 2.67
C MET A 5 -0.43 20.80 1.31
N ALA A 6 0.71 21.48 1.29
CA ALA A 6 1.38 21.82 0.04
C ALA A 6 1.74 20.52 -0.68
N GLU A 7 1.42 20.43 -1.98
CA GLU A 7 1.77 19.30 -2.86
C GLU A 7 3.27 18.91 -2.83
N ASN A 8 4.14 19.81 -2.34
CA ASN A 8 5.59 19.64 -2.31
C ASN A 8 6.15 18.66 -1.25
N ASP A 9 5.34 18.18 -0.30
CA ASP A 9 5.84 17.28 0.77
C ASP A 9 5.46 15.81 0.60
N VAL A 10 4.65 15.47 -0.41
CA VAL A 10 4.23 14.08 -0.63
C VAL A 10 5.42 13.25 -1.11
N ARG A 11 5.67 12.13 -0.44
CA ARG A 11 6.72 11.17 -0.80
C ARG A 11 6.16 9.90 -1.42
N VAL A 12 5.00 9.46 -0.97
CA VAL A 12 4.37 8.21 -1.42
C VAL A 12 2.94 8.50 -1.86
N ASN A 13 2.60 8.05 -3.06
CA ASN A 13 1.23 7.89 -3.55
C ASN A 13 0.91 6.40 -3.63
N ILE A 14 -0.20 5.97 -3.03
CA ILE A 14 -0.62 4.57 -3.02
C ILE A 14 -2.03 4.50 -3.59
N THR A 15 -2.21 3.71 -4.65
CA THR A 15 -3.54 3.34 -5.13
C THR A 15 -3.83 1.91 -4.71
N ILE A 16 -4.88 1.73 -3.90
CA ILE A 16 -5.33 0.41 -3.45
C ILE A 16 -6.63 0.12 -4.16
N VAL A 17 -6.64 -0.93 -4.98
CA VAL A 17 -7.80 -1.36 -5.76
C VAL A 17 -8.32 -2.65 -5.17
N ASN A 18 -9.59 -2.68 -4.77
CA ASN A 18 -10.21 -3.93 -4.38
C ASN A 18 -10.62 -4.71 -5.63
N THR A 19 -9.92 -5.79 -5.91
CA THR A 19 -10.20 -6.69 -7.05
C THR A 19 -10.58 -8.11 -6.60
N THR A 20 -11.00 -8.27 -5.35
CA THR A 20 -11.48 -9.55 -4.84
C THR A 20 -12.71 -10.02 -5.63
N LYS A 21 -12.98 -11.33 -5.60
CA LYS A 21 -14.16 -11.90 -6.28
C LYS A 21 -15.45 -11.50 -5.52
N GLU A 22 -16.58 -11.61 -6.21
CA GLU A 22 -17.93 -11.66 -5.60
C GLU A 22 -18.30 -10.54 -4.61
N LYS A 23 -18.44 -9.28 -5.04
CA LYS A 23 -18.98 -8.18 -4.20
C LYS A 23 -18.33 -8.05 -2.79
N GLU A 24 -17.17 -8.67 -2.57
CA GLU A 24 -16.50 -8.71 -1.28
C GLU A 24 -16.09 -7.29 -0.90
N ILE A 25 -16.46 -6.90 0.31
CA ILE A 25 -16.09 -5.60 0.86
C ILE A 25 -14.84 -5.82 1.67
N VAL A 26 -13.82 -5.00 1.43
CA VAL A 26 -12.57 -5.08 2.18
C VAL A 26 -12.51 -3.91 3.16
N ARG A 27 -12.26 -4.20 4.43
CA ARG A 27 -12.17 -3.21 5.51
C ARG A 27 -10.72 -2.98 5.89
N CYS A 28 -10.28 -1.74 6.00
CA CYS A 28 -8.98 -1.41 6.60
C CYS A 28 -9.02 -1.72 8.10
N THR A 29 -8.16 -2.62 8.57
CA THR A 29 -8.09 -3.03 9.98
C THR A 29 -6.91 -2.44 10.72
N ASP A 30 -5.84 -2.06 10.01
CA ASP A 30 -4.64 -1.52 10.64
C ASP A 30 -3.82 -0.65 9.66
N ILE A 31 -3.18 0.38 10.21
CA ILE A 31 -2.21 1.25 9.53
C ILE A 31 -1.04 1.48 10.50
N ARG A 32 0.16 1.03 10.13
CA ARG A 32 1.33 1.03 11.02
C ARG A 32 2.45 1.96 10.57
N CYS A 33 3.32 2.27 11.53
CA CYS A 33 4.63 2.90 11.41
C CYS A 33 4.65 4.37 10.95
N SER A 34 3.65 4.86 10.21
CA SER A 34 3.62 6.25 9.73
C SER A 34 2.20 6.74 9.47
N GLY A 35 2.02 8.05 9.60
CA GLY A 35 0.78 8.72 9.24
C GLY A 35 0.56 8.75 7.73
N VAL A 36 -0.70 8.66 7.35
CA VAL A 36 -1.17 8.73 5.96
C VAL A 36 -2.38 9.65 5.87
N SER A 37 -2.69 10.10 4.67
CA SER A 37 -3.90 10.84 4.34
C SER A 37 -4.72 10.06 3.31
N GLY A 38 -6.05 10.09 3.44
CA GLY A 38 -6.98 9.48 2.47
C GLY A 38 -7.42 8.06 2.79
N LEU A 39 -7.03 7.51 3.94
CA LEU A 39 -7.53 6.23 4.47
C LEU A 39 -7.43 6.23 6.00
N GLU A 40 -8.49 5.76 6.66
CA GLU A 40 -8.55 5.53 8.11
C GLU A 40 -8.88 4.07 8.42
N VAL A 41 -8.50 3.63 9.63
CA VAL A 41 -8.89 2.30 10.12
C VAL A 41 -10.42 2.25 10.27
N GLY A 42 -11.03 1.22 9.68
CA GLY A 42 -12.48 1.05 9.61
C GLY A 42 -13.07 1.37 8.23
N ASP A 43 -12.33 2.08 7.37
CA ASP A 43 -12.78 2.39 6.01
C ASP A 43 -13.04 1.13 5.19
N LEU A 44 -14.06 1.21 4.32
CA LEU A 44 -14.53 0.11 3.49
C LEU A 44 -14.25 0.40 2.01
N ILE A 45 -13.73 -0.59 1.30
CA ILE A 45 -13.50 -0.54 -0.15
C ILE A 45 -14.37 -1.59 -0.81
N GLN A 46 -15.34 -1.16 -1.62
CA GLN A 46 -16.21 -2.07 -2.36
C GLN A 46 -15.43 -2.79 -3.46
N SER A 47 -15.87 -3.99 -3.84
CA SER A 47 -15.30 -4.71 -4.98
C SER A 47 -15.37 -3.86 -6.26
N GLY A 48 -14.23 -3.65 -6.91
CA GLY A 48 -14.08 -2.82 -8.11
C GLY A 48 -13.70 -1.37 -7.82
N ASP A 49 -13.88 -0.90 -6.58
CA ASP A 49 -13.50 0.44 -6.17
C ASP A 49 -12.00 0.54 -5.86
N LYS A 50 -11.54 1.78 -5.77
CA LYS A 50 -10.18 2.11 -5.38
C LYS A 50 -10.16 3.27 -4.38
N ILE A 51 -9.12 3.29 -3.56
CA ILE A 51 -8.79 4.41 -2.69
C ILE A 51 -7.37 4.89 -2.97
N SER A 52 -7.17 6.20 -2.84
CA SER A 52 -5.88 6.85 -3.01
C SER A 52 -5.39 7.33 -1.65
N VAL A 53 -4.19 6.91 -1.28
CA VAL A 53 -3.55 7.24 -0.01
C VAL A 53 -2.25 7.97 -0.29
N THR A 54 -1.94 9.00 0.50
CA THR A 54 -0.66 9.70 0.42
C THR A 54 0.07 9.69 1.75
N SER A 55 1.40 9.77 1.69
CA SER A 55 2.24 9.99 2.87
C SER A 55 3.41 10.89 2.57
N THR A 56 3.77 11.71 3.56
CA THR A 56 4.97 12.55 3.56
C THR A 56 6.15 11.85 4.26
N SER A 57 5.92 10.66 4.82
CA SER A 57 6.93 9.90 5.58
C SER A 57 8.00 9.30 4.68
N ASN A 58 9.22 9.23 5.21
CA ASN A 58 10.33 8.47 4.64
C ASN A 58 10.45 7.05 5.23
N ASN A 59 9.64 6.73 6.25
CA ASN A 59 9.65 5.43 6.90
C ASN A 59 8.77 4.46 6.12
N ARG A 60 8.90 3.18 6.46
CA ARG A 60 7.99 2.15 5.98
C ARG A 60 6.57 2.42 6.49
N ILE A 61 5.60 2.06 5.68
CA ILE A 61 4.17 2.14 5.98
C ILE A 61 3.58 0.78 5.67
N PHE A 62 2.80 0.24 6.60
CA PHE A 62 2.11 -1.02 6.42
C PHE A 62 0.62 -0.83 6.61
N PHE A 63 -0.15 -1.57 5.83
CA PHE A 63 -1.60 -1.57 5.89
C PHE A 63 -2.08 -3.01 6.00
N GLU A 64 -3.10 -3.22 6.82
CA GLU A 64 -3.86 -4.45 6.87
C GLU A 64 -5.31 -4.19 6.46
N PHE A 65 -5.83 -5.12 5.69
CA PHE A 65 -7.22 -5.17 5.34
C PHE A 65 -7.77 -6.57 5.55
N GLU A 66 -9.07 -6.64 5.85
CA GLU A 66 -9.79 -7.89 6.04
C GLU A 66 -11.04 -7.90 5.15
N GLY A 67 -11.23 -8.99 4.42
CA GLY A 67 -12.48 -9.26 3.71
C GLY A 67 -13.65 -9.41 4.69
N ALA A 68 -14.70 -8.61 4.55
CA ALA A 68 -15.80 -8.55 5.51
C ALA A 68 -16.53 -9.89 5.63
N GLN A 69 -16.69 -10.62 4.51
CA GLN A 69 -17.36 -11.91 4.45
C GLN A 69 -16.38 -13.08 4.55
N THR A 70 -15.29 -13.03 3.79
CA THR A 70 -14.31 -14.13 3.71
C THR A 70 -13.34 -14.21 4.88
N LYS A 71 -13.13 -13.10 5.59
CA LYS A 71 -12.08 -12.93 6.60
C LYS A 71 -10.66 -13.13 6.05
N TYR A 72 -10.48 -13.05 4.74
CA TYR A 72 -9.15 -13.07 4.15
C TYR A 72 -8.39 -11.79 4.49
N LEU A 73 -7.13 -11.98 4.89
CA LEU A 73 -6.21 -10.89 5.17
C LEU A 73 -5.48 -10.47 3.90
N PHE A 74 -5.41 -9.16 3.71
CA PHE A 74 -4.64 -8.52 2.69
C PHE A 74 -3.71 -7.52 3.35
N GLN A 75 -2.42 -7.68 3.14
CA GLN A 75 -1.39 -6.89 3.79
C GLN A 75 -0.50 -6.30 2.71
N ILE A 76 -0.14 -5.03 2.87
CA ILE A 76 0.76 -4.33 1.96
C ILE A 76 1.77 -3.51 2.77
N GLY A 77 2.95 -3.31 2.20
CA GLY A 77 4.00 -2.48 2.78
C GLY A 77 4.71 -1.67 1.71
N CYS A 78 5.11 -0.44 2.02
CA CYS A 78 5.89 0.39 1.10
C CYS A 78 6.75 1.41 1.82
N THR A 79 7.71 2.00 1.10
CA THR A 79 8.57 3.08 1.61
C THR A 79 9.13 3.96 0.48
N CYS A 80 9.39 5.23 0.81
CA CYS A 80 10.14 6.18 -0.02
C CYS A 80 11.23 6.88 0.81
N PRO A 81 12.35 6.19 1.10
CA PRO A 81 13.44 6.74 1.90
C PRO A 81 14.09 7.95 1.21
N LYS A 82 14.83 8.77 1.96
CA LYS A 82 15.55 9.93 1.39
C LYS A 82 16.87 9.54 0.72
N SER A 83 17.49 8.45 1.16
CA SER A 83 18.88 8.09 0.84
C SER A 83 19.04 6.66 0.32
N SER A 84 17.94 6.00 -0.05
CA SER A 84 17.94 4.65 -0.62
C SER A 84 16.77 4.50 -1.59
N ASN A 85 16.68 3.33 -2.22
CA ASN A 85 15.64 3.01 -3.19
C ASN A 85 14.26 2.92 -2.55
N ASN A 86 13.25 3.24 -3.34
CA ASN A 86 11.86 3.00 -3.01
C ASN A 86 11.60 1.49 -3.07
N SER A 87 10.76 1.00 -2.17
CA SER A 87 10.46 -0.43 -2.08
C SER A 87 9.02 -0.64 -1.67
N ALA A 88 8.41 -1.72 -2.16
CA ALA A 88 7.07 -2.10 -1.79
C ALA A 88 6.91 -3.62 -1.84
N CYS A 89 5.97 -4.13 -1.06
CA CYS A 89 5.59 -5.54 -1.08
C CYS A 89 4.09 -5.70 -0.87
N GLY A 90 3.49 -6.60 -1.64
CA GLY A 90 2.19 -7.19 -1.32
C GLY A 90 2.38 -8.53 -0.63
N TYR A 91 1.74 -8.73 0.52
CA TYR A 91 1.78 -10.00 1.24
C TYR A 91 0.56 -10.84 0.87
N GLY A 92 0.78 -12.11 0.52
CA GLY A 92 -0.28 -13.02 0.06
C GLY A 92 -0.95 -12.51 -1.23
N ASN A 93 -2.28 -12.38 -1.19
CA ASN A 93 -3.09 -11.97 -2.36
C ASN A 93 -3.21 -10.45 -2.51
N SER A 94 -2.15 -9.69 -2.22
CA SER A 94 -2.17 -8.22 -2.19
C SER A 94 -1.37 -7.63 -3.35
N GLY A 95 -1.70 -8.06 -4.56
CA GLY A 95 -0.92 -7.92 -5.79
C GLY A 95 -0.34 -6.54 -6.10
N LEU A 96 0.92 -6.32 -5.70
CA LEU A 96 1.72 -5.16 -6.07
C LEU A 96 2.01 -5.16 -7.59
N GLN A 97 1.83 -4.00 -8.22
CA GLN A 97 2.18 -3.77 -9.62
C GLN A 97 3.59 -3.18 -9.75
N CYS A 98 4.03 -3.04 -11.00
CA CYS A 98 5.29 -2.38 -11.32
C CYS A 98 5.42 -1.00 -10.67
N TYR A 99 6.61 -0.66 -10.16
CA TYR A 99 6.91 0.64 -9.57
C TYR A 99 8.34 1.11 -9.91
N GLN A 100 8.62 2.39 -9.64
CA GLN A 100 9.95 2.99 -9.83
C GLN A 100 10.74 2.95 -8.52
N ASP A 101 11.96 2.42 -8.55
CA ASP A 101 12.82 2.35 -7.35
C ASP A 101 13.53 3.67 -7.03
N THR A 102 13.42 4.67 -7.90
CA THR A 102 13.95 6.02 -7.67
C THR A 102 12.89 7.09 -7.96
N GLY A 103 13.12 8.30 -7.47
CA GLY A 103 12.21 9.44 -7.61
C GLY A 103 11.32 9.68 -6.38
N THR A 104 10.83 10.90 -6.25
CA THR A 104 9.90 11.34 -5.20
C THR A 104 8.96 12.40 -5.80
N PRO A 105 7.63 12.28 -5.63
CA PRO A 105 6.94 11.16 -4.99
C PRO A 105 7.06 9.87 -5.82
N VAL A 106 7.03 8.72 -5.13
CA VAL A 106 6.86 7.42 -5.77
C VAL A 106 5.39 7.01 -5.76
N SER A 107 4.96 6.30 -6.80
CA SER A 107 3.61 5.77 -6.92
C SER A 107 3.62 4.24 -6.85
N PHE A 108 2.83 3.68 -5.95
CA PHE A 108 2.58 2.24 -5.83
C PHE A 108 1.12 1.93 -6.13
N VAL A 109 0.88 0.79 -6.79
CA VAL A 109 -0.47 0.28 -7.05
C VAL A 109 -0.58 -1.13 -6.53
N PHE A 110 -1.57 -1.38 -5.68
CA PHE A 110 -1.86 -2.69 -5.11
C PHE A 110 -3.26 -3.13 -5.52
N HIS A 111 -3.39 -4.37 -5.96
CA HIS A 111 -4.66 -5.01 -6.26
C HIS A 111 -4.96 -6.10 -5.24
N LEU A 112 -5.88 -5.82 -4.31
CA LEU A 112 -6.31 -6.81 -3.34
C LEU A 112 -7.10 -7.92 -4.07
N GLY A 113 -6.75 -9.18 -3.82
CA GLY A 113 -7.30 -10.34 -4.53
C GLY A 113 -6.51 -10.76 -5.78
N LYS A 114 -5.34 -10.17 -6.05
CA LYS A 114 -4.45 -10.57 -7.16
C LYS A 114 -3.05 -10.97 -6.68
N THR A 115 -2.34 -11.68 -7.54
CA THR A 115 -0.91 -12.00 -7.33
C THR A 115 -0.04 -10.76 -7.59
N ASN A 116 1.11 -10.71 -6.93
CA ASN A 116 2.12 -9.69 -7.18
C ASN A 116 2.69 -9.80 -8.60
N LYS A 117 3.15 -8.67 -9.13
CA LYS A 117 4.02 -8.55 -10.31
C LYS A 117 5.39 -7.96 -9.98
N ALA A 118 5.50 -7.38 -8.80
CA ALA A 118 6.73 -6.86 -8.22
C ALA A 118 6.74 -7.19 -6.73
N ASP A 119 7.92 -7.23 -6.14
CA ASP A 119 8.12 -7.31 -4.69
C ASP A 119 9.25 -6.37 -4.27
N TRP A 120 9.73 -6.53 -3.04
CA TRP A 120 10.59 -5.57 -2.38
C TRP A 120 11.94 -5.49 -3.09
N ASP A 121 12.27 -4.29 -3.58
CA ASP A 121 13.48 -3.96 -4.37
C ASP A 121 13.47 -4.42 -5.83
N ASN A 122 12.43 -5.13 -6.30
CA ASN A 122 12.44 -5.75 -7.63
C ASN A 122 11.54 -5.13 -8.70
N LYS A 123 10.94 -3.95 -8.45
CA LYS A 123 10.33 -3.05 -9.46
C LYS A 123 9.22 -3.64 -10.33
N CYS A 124 9.53 -4.59 -11.21
CA CYS A 124 8.67 -5.31 -12.16
C CYS A 124 8.95 -6.82 -12.21
N GLN A 125 9.69 -7.35 -11.24
CA GLN A 125 10.07 -8.75 -11.12
C GLN A 125 9.66 -9.29 -9.76
N LEU A 126 9.45 -10.60 -9.69
CA LEU A 126 9.19 -11.32 -8.46
C LEU A 126 10.39 -12.21 -8.15
N ASP A 127 11.02 -11.98 -7.02
CA ASP A 127 12.07 -12.85 -6.47
C ASP A 127 11.67 -13.47 -5.12
N GLY A 128 10.52 -13.08 -4.55
CA GLY A 128 10.00 -13.53 -3.27
C GLY A 128 10.56 -12.77 -2.06
N SER A 129 11.32 -11.70 -2.26
CA SER A 129 11.90 -10.87 -1.21
C SER A 129 10.87 -9.88 -0.69
N CYS A 130 10.49 -10.03 0.58
CA CYS A 130 9.74 -9.04 1.33
C CYS A 130 10.25 -9.01 2.77
N PRO A 131 10.36 -7.83 3.41
CA PRO A 131 10.60 -7.77 4.85
C PRO A 131 9.41 -8.37 5.60
N ASP A 132 9.58 -8.70 6.88
CA ASP A 132 8.46 -9.12 7.70
C ASP A 132 7.39 -8.02 7.77
N TYR A 133 6.12 -8.42 7.72
CA TYR A 133 5.02 -7.49 7.84
C TYR A 133 5.08 -6.73 9.18
N GLY A 134 4.98 -5.40 9.13
CA GLY A 134 5.04 -4.54 10.31
C GLY A 134 6.45 -4.23 10.80
N ALA A 135 7.51 -4.63 10.08
CA ALA A 135 8.87 -4.22 10.37
C ALA A 135 9.06 -2.71 10.10
N CYS A 136 8.75 -1.87 11.09
CA CYS A 136 8.83 -0.41 11.01
C CYS A 136 10.25 0.17 10.84
N SER A 137 11.29 -0.67 11.00
CA SER A 137 12.71 -0.32 10.87
C SER A 137 13.33 -0.86 9.59
#